data_AF-A0A127T208-F1
#
_entry.id   AF-A0A127T208-F1
#
_cell.length_a   1.000
_cell.length_b   1.000
_cell.length_c   1.000
_cell.angle_alpha   90.00
_cell.angle_beta   90.00
_cell.angle_gamma   90.00
#
_symmetry.space_group_name_H-M   'P 1'
#
loop_
_entity.id
_entity.type
_entity.pdbx_description
1 polymer ?
#
loop_
_entity_poly.entity_id
_entity_poly.type
_entity_poly.pdbx_seq_one_letter_code
_entity_poly.pdbx_strand_id
1 'polypeptide(L)' 'VTDGENFASAIDGIFADSEGNIYLVDYKTTATLHYDNVSLQLSIYAKWFEEQNPDLKVKEIVCMWFKNGQSKFQPP' A
#
# COMPACT_ATOMS: atom_id res chain seq x y z
N VAL A 1 2.73 -1.90 9.71
CA VAL A 1 3.76 -0.85 9.80
C VAL A 1 3.50 0.06 10.98
N THR A 2 4.54 0.61 11.58
CA THR A 2 4.50 1.47 12.76
C THR A 2 5.69 2.43 12.76
N ASP A 3 5.51 3.62 13.31
CA ASP A 3 6.61 4.57 13.55
C ASP A 3 7.46 4.20 14.77
N GLY A 4 7.04 3.19 15.55
CA GLY A 4 7.72 2.74 16.76
C GLY A 4 7.47 3.63 17.99
N GLU A 5 6.64 4.67 17.88
CA GLU A 5 6.37 5.64 18.94
C GLU A 5 4.88 5.84 19.21
N ASN A 6 4.12 6.34 18.23
CA ASN A 6 2.77 6.86 18.43
C ASN A 6 1.73 6.27 17.46
N PHE A 7 2.15 5.74 16.31
CA PHE A 7 1.24 5.31 15.25
C PHE A 7 1.60 3.92 14.70
N ALA A 8 0.60 3.04 14.69
CA ALA A 8 0.69 1.72 14.07
C ALA A 8 -0.52 1.46 13.17
N SER A 9 -0.28 0.84 12.02
CA SER A 9 -1.32 0.50 11.06
C SER A 9 -1.05 -0.81 10.33
N ALA A 10 -2.12 -1.53 10.01
CA ALA A 10 -2.06 -2.77 9.25
C ALA A 10 -2.07 -2.45 7.75
N ILE A 11 -1.19 -3.11 7.00
CA ILE A 11 -1.23 -3.10 5.53
C ILE A 11 -2.12 -4.26 5.10
N ASP A 12 -2.97 -4.04 4.09
CA ASP A 12 -3.89 -5.05 3.57
C ASP A 12 -3.17 -6.18 2.81
N GLY A 13 -2.23 -5.83 1.92
CA GLY A 13 -1.47 -6.81 1.14
C GLY A 13 -0.05 -6.35 0.85
N ILE A 14 0.89 -7.30 0.89
CA ILE A 14 2.28 -7.10 0.51
C ILE A 14 2.63 -8.19 -0.51
N PHE A 15 3.10 -7.77 -1.68
CA PHE A 15 3.55 -8.69 -2.73
C PHE A 15 5.02 -8.43 -3.01
N ALA A 16 5.77 -9.48 -3.31
CA ALA A 16 7.15 -9.40 -3.74
C ALA A 16 7.27 -10.04 -5.12
N ASP A 17 8.03 -9.41 -6.02
CA ASP A 17 8.42 -10.07 -7.27
C ASP A 17 9.66 -10.96 -7.08
N SER A 18 10.04 -11.69 -8.13
CA SER A 18 11.23 -12.56 -8.13
C SER A 18 12.55 -11.80 -7.98
N GLU A 19 12.55 -10.48 -8.16
CA GLU A 19 13.72 -9.61 -8.02
C GLU A 19 13.82 -9.01 -6.60
N GLY A 20 12.84 -9.28 -5.73
CA GLY A 20 12.80 -8.75 -4.37
C GLY A 20 12.18 -7.35 -4.27
N ASN A 21 11.55 -6.86 -5.33
CA ASN A 21 10.82 -5.59 -5.26
C ASN A 21 9.50 -5.77 -4.51
N ILE A 22 9.22 -4.87 -3.57
CA ILE A 22 8.01 -4.92 -2.75
C ILE A 22 6.92 -4.01 -3.31
N TYR A 23 5.70 -4.54 -3.33
CA TYR A 23 4.48 -3.87 -3.75
C TYR A 23 3.51 -3.82 -2.58
N LEU A 24 3.12 -2.63 -2.16
CA LEU A 24 2.11 -2.47 -1.11
C LEU A 24 0.74 -2.29 -1.73
N VAL A 25 -0.21 -3.10 -1.32
CA VAL A 25 -1.57 -3.11 -1.85
C VAL A 25 -2.55 -2.70 -0.76
N ASP A 26 -3.46 -1.79 -1.11
CA ASP A 26 -4.62 -1.40 -0.29
C ASP A 26 -5.92 -1.75 -1.03
N TYR A 27 -6.83 -2.43 -0.33
CA TYR A 27 -8.10 -2.90 -0.89
C TYR A 27 -9.23 -1.94 -0.51
N LYS A 28 -9.84 -1.30 -1.51
CA LYS A 28 -10.99 -0.41 -1.29
C LYS A 28 -12.23 -0.94 -1.99
N THR A 29 -13.36 -0.95 -1.28
CA THR A 29 -14.70 -1.29 -1.81
C THR A 29 -15.65 -0.10 -1.86
N THR A 30 -15.10 1.12 -1.69
CA THR A 30 -15.90 2.35 -1.56
C THR A 30 -16.65 2.71 -2.85
N ALA A 31 -17.79 3.40 -2.72
CA ALA A 31 -18.59 3.80 -3.90
C ALA A 31 -17.84 4.75 -4.85
N THR A 32 -17.00 5.62 -4.27
CA THR A 32 -16.10 6.56 -4.93
C THR A 32 -14.69 6.32 -4.43
N LEU A 33 -13.71 6.24 -5.33
CA LEU A 33 -12.31 6.11 -4.98
C LEU A 33 -11.70 7.51 -4.80
N HIS A 34 -11.21 7.81 -3.60
CA HIS A 34 -10.50 9.05 -3.29
C HIS A 34 -9.00 8.82 -3.37
N TYR A 35 -8.47 8.96 -4.58
CA TYR A 35 -7.11 8.57 -4.91
C TYR A 35 -6.04 9.28 -4.07
N ASP A 36 -6.14 10.60 -3.92
CA ASP A 36 -5.14 11.39 -3.19
C ASP A 36 -5.01 10.93 -1.74
N ASN A 37 -6.13 10.52 -1.12
CA ASN A 37 -6.15 10.01 0.25
C ASN A 37 -5.49 8.63 0.34
N VAL A 38 -5.74 7.75 -0.63
CA VAL A 38 -5.14 6.40 -0.68
C VAL A 38 -3.65 6.49 -0.95
N SER A 39 -3.24 7.34 -1.89
CA SER A 39 -1.83 7.59 -2.20
C SER A 39 -1.09 8.16 -0.98
N LEU A 40 -1.69 9.10 -0.26
CA LEU A 40 -1.14 9.61 1.00
C LEU A 40 -1.00 8.50 2.06
N GLN A 41 -2.05 7.69 2.27
CA GLN A 41 -1.99 6.56 3.21
C GLN A 41 -0.87 5.57 2.87
N LEU A 42 -0.82 5.14 1.61
CA LEU A 42 0.14 4.15 1.14
C LEU A 42 1.59 4.69 1.14
N SER A 43 1.80 5.97 0.85
CA SER A 43 3.14 6.57 0.91
C SER A 43 3.70 6.62 2.34
N ILE A 44 2.85 6.87 3.34
CA ILE A 44 3.23 6.77 4.76
C ILE A 44 3.58 5.31 5.11
N TYR A 45 2.76 4.37 4.65
CA TYR A 45 3.03 2.94 4.91
C TYR A 45 4.31 2.46 4.23
N ALA A 46 4.59 2.91 3.00
CA ALA A 46 5.83 2.60 2.30
C ALA A 46 7.05 3.07 3.09
N LYS A 47 7.03 4.32 3.56
CA LYS A 47 8.12 4.87 4.38
C LYS A 47 8.35 4.04 5.65
N TRP A 48 7.31 3.79 6.43
CA TRP A 48 7.43 3.00 7.66
C TRP A 48 7.80 1.54 7.40
N PHE A 49 7.41 0.98 6.24
CA PHE A 49 7.79 -0.37 5.86
C PHE A 49 9.31 -0.46 5.59
N GLU A 50 9.86 0.49 4.83
CA GLU A 50 11.30 0.56 4.54
C GLU A 50 12.12 0.83 5.80
N GLU A 51 11.64 1.69 6.70
CA GLU A 51 12.31 1.95 8.00
C GLU A 51 12.38 0.69 8.88
N GLN A 52 11.35 -0.17 8.83
CA GLN A 52 11.33 -1.43 9.56
C GLN A 52 12.09 -2.57 8.88
N ASN A 53 12.27 -2.48 7.57
CA ASN A 53 12.89 -3.51 6.75
C ASN A 53 13.98 -2.86 5.88
N PRO A 54 15.16 -2.56 6.44
CA PRO A 54 16.20 -1.79 5.75
C PRO A 54 16.69 -2.41 4.43
N ASP A 55 16.54 -3.72 4.29
CA ASP A 55 16.97 -4.49 3.13
C ASP A 55 15.90 -4.56 2.02
N LEU A 56 14.67 -4.11 2.29
CA LEU A 56 13.54 -4.18 1.36
C LEU A 56 13.12 -2.79 0.92
N LYS A 57 12.96 -2.60 -0.39
CA LYS A 57 12.52 -1.34 -0.98
C LYS A 57 11.14 -1.48 -1.59
N VAL A 58 10.24 -0.54 -1.26
CA VAL A 58 8.92 -0.49 -1.87
C VAL A 58 9.06 0.15 -3.24
N LYS A 59 8.83 -0.64 -4.29
CA LYS A 59 8.92 -0.19 -5.68
C LYS A 59 7.68 0.58 -6.08
N GLU A 60 6.53 0.10 -5.67
CA GLU A 60 5.25 0.66 -6.09
C GLU A 60 4.18 0.44 -5.03
N ILE A 61 3.30 1.42 -4.91
CA ILE A 61 2.09 1.34 -4.09
C ILE A 61 0.91 1.14 -5.03
N VAL A 62 -0.04 0.31 -4.63
CA VAL A 62 -1.12 -0.15 -5.51
C VAL A 62 -2.44 -0.02 -4.77
N CYS A 63 -3.39 0.67 -5.39
CA CYS A 63 -4.78 0.59 -4.96
C CYS A 63 -5.51 -0.46 -5.79
N MET A 64 -6.08 -1.47 -5.13
CA MET A 64 -7.00 -2.42 -5.73
C MET A 64 -8.42 -2.05 -5.33
N TRP A 65 -9.15 -1.45 -6.28
CA TRP A 65 -10.52 -1.04 -6.06
C TRP A 65 -11.51 -2.09 -6.59
N PHE A 66 -12.36 -2.60 -5.72
CA PHE A 66 -13.37 -3.61 -6.05
C PHE A 66 -14.79 -3.04 -5.92
N LYS A 67 -15.55 -3.03 -7.02
CA LYS A 67 -16.96 -2.62 -7.01
C LYS A 67 -17.79 -3.51 -7.93
N ASN A 68 -18.82 -4.16 -7.39
CA ASN A 68 -19.77 -4.99 -8.15
C ASN A 68 -19.10 -6.00 -9.10
N GLY A 69 -18.05 -6.69 -8.63
CA GLY A 69 -17.31 -7.66 -9.44
C GLY A 69 -16.33 -7.05 -10.45
N GLN A 70 -16.17 -5.73 -10.47
CA GLN A 70 -15.12 -5.05 -11.23
C GLN A 70 -13.92 -4.79 -10.33
N SER A 71 -12.72 -5.04 -10.85
CA SER A 71 -11.46 -4.66 -10.21
C SER A 71 -10.77 -3.61 -11.06
N LYS A 72 -10.27 -2.54 -10.43
CA LYS A 72 -9.33 -1.62 -11.05
C LYS A 72 -7.99 -1.69 -10.34
N PHE A 73 -6.94 -1.89 -11.12
CA PHE A 73 -5.56 -1.68 -10.73
C PHE A 73 -5.18 -0.26 -11.14
N GLN A 74 -4.72 0.55 -10.20
CA GLN A 74 -4.25 1.88 -10.53
C GLN A 74 -3.01 2.21 -9.71
N PRO A 75 -1.83 2.34 -10.37
CA PRO A 75 -0.65 2.88 -9.73
C PRO A 75 -0.81 4.40 -9.51
N PRO A 76 -0.12 4.98 -8.51
CA PRO A 76 -0.14 6.40 -8.11
C PRO A 76 0.25 7.37 -9.24
#